data_AF-A0A972CF60-F1
#
_entry.id   AF-A0A972CF60-F1
#
_cell.length_a   1.000
_cell.length_b   1.000
_cell.length_c   1.000
_cell.angle_alpha   90.00
_cell.angle_beta   90.00
_cell.angle_gamma   90.00
#
_symmetry.space_group_name_H-M   'P 1'
#
loop_
_entity.id
_entity.type
_entity.pdbx_description
1 polymer ?
#
loop_
_entity_poly.entity_id
_entity_poly.type
_entity_poly.pdbx_seq_one_letter_code
_entity_poly.pdbx_strand_id
1 'polypeptide(L)'
;RVDVLPDGYIKVIDYKSGIERFDLSEVKGGWRLQLMLYLKAAIQGMQKRNIPAKPAGVFYFEIADPLIDATDLNNNVLKEKIENELKKRYKLDGVVINDPAVLESIAGDFDGYSDILQVRKAKDGSYQGTGDNRLLEEDEFEALNSVVDKIINELCSSLASGVIDIHPKKTKKNDACEYCGYKSICNFDLSFDGCSCELVK
;
A
#
# COMPACT_ATOMS: atom_id res chain seq x y z
N ARG A 1 -10.20 -3.21 6.73
CA ARG A 1 -10.10 -4.08 7.92
C ARG A 1 -8.94 -3.59 8.78
N VAL A 2 -9.10 -3.56 10.11
CA VAL A 2 -8.04 -3.22 11.06
C VAL A 2 -7.84 -4.43 11.96
N ASP A 3 -6.61 -4.91 12.06
CA ASP A 3 -6.26 -6.03 12.93
C ASP A 3 -5.28 -5.53 14.01
N VAL A 4 -5.52 -5.95 15.26
CA VAL A 4 -4.62 -5.72 16.40
C VAL A 4 -3.81 -6.99 16.61
N LEU A 5 -2.49 -6.86 16.53
CA LEU A 5 -1.51 -7.91 16.70
C LEU A 5 -0.96 -7.88 18.14
N PRO A 6 -0.14 -8.87 18.54
CA PRO A 6 0.57 -8.81 19.83
C PRO A 6 1.29 -7.47 20.05
N ASP A 7 1.47 -7.10 21.32
CA ASP A 7 2.13 -5.86 21.75
C ASP A 7 1.51 -4.54 21.24
N GLY A 8 0.28 -4.60 20.73
CA GLY A 8 -0.47 -3.43 20.26
C GLY A 8 -0.09 -2.98 18.85
N TYR A 9 0.58 -3.84 18.06
CA TYR A 9 0.86 -3.57 16.66
C TYR A 9 -0.42 -3.58 15.83
N ILE A 10 -0.61 -2.58 14.96
CA ILE A 10 -1.82 -2.38 14.18
C ILE A 10 -1.51 -2.56 12.69
N LYS A 11 -2.26 -3.43 12.02
CA LYS A 11 -2.25 -3.50 10.55
C LYS A 11 -3.58 -3.13 9.94
N VAL A 12 -3.52 -2.55 8.75
CA VAL A 12 -4.70 -2.23 7.93
C VAL A 12 -4.66 -3.03 6.65
N ILE A 13 -5.81 -3.60 6.29
CA ILE A 13 -6.01 -4.26 5.00
C ILE A 13 -7.19 -3.62 4.29
N ASP A 14 -6.96 -3.13 3.07
CA ASP A 14 -8.00 -2.63 2.18
C ASP A 14 -8.29 -3.65 1.07
N TYR A 15 -9.57 -3.97 0.89
CA TYR A 15 -9.99 -4.95 -0.10
C TYR A 15 -10.32 -4.26 -1.41
N LYS A 16 -9.69 -4.68 -2.50
CA LYS A 16 -9.88 -4.09 -3.84
C LYS A 16 -10.23 -5.18 -4.84
N SER A 17 -11.14 -4.87 -5.76
CA SER A 17 -11.49 -5.75 -6.88
C SER A 17 -10.47 -5.70 -8.03
N GLY A 18 -9.68 -4.62 -8.11
CA GLY A 18 -8.59 -4.47 -9.06
C GLY A 18 -7.23 -4.75 -8.43
N ILE A 19 -6.24 -5.01 -9.29
CA ILE A 19 -4.84 -5.14 -8.88
C ILE A 19 -4.32 -3.77 -8.45
N GLU A 20 -4.31 -3.51 -7.15
CA GLU A 20 -3.65 -2.33 -6.60
C GLU A 20 -2.27 -2.69 -6.05
N ARG A 21 -1.29 -1.86 -6.39
CA ARG A 21 0.08 -1.99 -5.91
C ARG A 21 0.40 -0.82 -5.00
N PHE A 22 0.93 -1.15 -3.83
CA PHE A 22 1.53 -0.17 -2.95
C PHE A 22 2.84 0.33 -3.57
N ASP A 23 3.00 1.65 -3.56
CA ASP A 23 4.17 2.33 -4.08
C ASP A 23 4.55 3.45 -3.11
N LEU A 24 5.76 3.35 -2.54
CA LEU A 24 6.24 4.29 -1.53
C LEU A 24 6.41 5.71 -2.10
N SER A 25 6.80 5.85 -3.36
CA SER A 25 6.88 7.16 -4.03
C SER A 25 5.51 7.79 -4.18
N GLU A 26 4.49 6.99 -4.54
CA GLU A 26 3.11 7.49 -4.64
C GLU A 26 2.55 7.94 -3.29
N VAL A 27 2.92 7.27 -2.18
CA VAL A 27 2.57 7.72 -0.83
C VAL A 27 3.28 9.04 -0.50
N LYS A 28 4.61 9.08 -0.69
CA LYS A 28 5.43 10.28 -0.40
C LYS A 28 5.06 11.49 -1.28
N GLY A 29 4.53 11.26 -2.48
CA GLY A 29 4.01 12.31 -3.36
C GLY A 29 2.54 12.68 -3.14
N GLY A 30 1.89 12.08 -2.15
CA GLY A 30 0.49 12.38 -1.83
C GLY A 30 -0.54 11.84 -2.82
N TRP A 31 -0.17 10.90 -3.68
CA TRP A 31 -1.06 10.28 -4.65
C TRP A 31 -1.93 9.19 -4.01
N ARG A 32 -1.35 8.34 -3.15
CA ARG A 32 -2.06 7.24 -2.47
C ARG A 32 -1.91 7.32 -0.96
N LEU A 33 -2.76 8.13 -0.34
CA LEU A 33 -2.72 8.35 1.12
C LEU A 33 -3.66 7.44 1.92
N GLN A 34 -4.62 6.79 1.25
CA GLN A 34 -5.76 6.09 1.88
C GLN A 34 -5.33 5.12 3.00
N LEU A 35 -4.40 4.21 2.70
CA LEU A 35 -3.94 3.19 3.66
C LEU A 35 -3.23 3.80 4.88
N MET A 36 -2.35 4.77 4.65
CA MET A 36 -1.62 5.45 5.73
C MET A 36 -2.57 6.26 6.61
N LEU A 37 -3.55 6.93 6.01
CA LEU A 37 -4.58 7.67 6.72
C LEU A 37 -5.43 6.75 7.61
N TYR A 38 -5.79 5.56 7.11
CA TYR A 38 -6.53 4.57 7.91
C TYR A 38 -5.72 4.06 9.10
N LEU A 39 -4.44 3.72 8.87
CA LEU A 39 -3.55 3.27 9.94
C LEU A 39 -3.40 4.35 11.02
N LYS A 40 -3.18 5.59 10.60
CA LYS A 40 -3.10 6.75 11.50
C LYS A 40 -4.39 6.91 12.31
N ALA A 41 -5.55 6.89 11.66
CA ALA A 41 -6.83 7.03 12.34
C ALA A 41 -7.08 5.90 13.36
N ALA A 42 -6.71 4.66 13.02
CA ALA A 42 -6.82 3.52 13.93
C ALA A 42 -5.92 3.67 15.17
N ILE A 43 -4.64 4.00 14.96
CA ILE A 43 -3.67 4.20 16.04
C ILE A 43 -4.11 5.34 16.95
N GLN A 44 -4.43 6.52 16.39
CA GLN A 44 -4.86 7.68 17.17
C GLN A 44 -6.16 7.41 17.94
N GLY A 45 -7.10 6.68 17.33
CA GLY A 45 -8.35 6.28 17.99
C GLY A 45 -8.11 5.39 19.21
N MET A 46 -7.17 4.45 19.12
CA MET A 46 -6.78 3.58 20.24
C MET A 46 -6.02 4.33 21.32
N GLN A 47 -5.06 5.17 20.94
CA GLN A 47 -4.28 5.99 21.87
C GLN A 47 -5.15 6.96 22.67
N LYS A 48 -6.17 7.57 22.04
CA LYS A 48 -7.18 8.41 22.74
C LYS A 48 -7.95 7.64 23.83
N ARG A 49 -8.00 6.31 23.74
CA ARG A 49 -8.62 5.42 24.73
C ARG A 49 -7.60 4.82 25.70
N ASN A 50 -6.36 5.32 25.71
CA ASN A 50 -5.23 4.80 26.47
C ASN A 50 -4.90 3.33 26.16
N ILE A 51 -5.19 2.89 24.93
CA ILE A 51 -4.81 1.55 24.44
C ILE A 51 -3.47 1.71 23.69
N PRO A 52 -2.40 1.00 24.09
CA PRO A 52 -1.14 1.00 23.33
C PRO A 52 -1.38 0.59 21.88
N ALA A 53 -0.91 1.40 20.95
CA ALA A 53 -1.05 1.16 19.52
C ALA A 53 0.17 1.66 18.76
N LYS A 54 0.75 0.80 17.94
CA LYS A 54 1.94 1.06 17.11
C LYS A 54 1.70 0.60 15.66
N PRO A 55 2.33 1.21 14.66
CA PRO A 55 2.18 0.77 13.28
C PRO A 55 2.86 -0.59 13.05
N ALA A 56 2.14 -1.53 12.44
CA ALA A 56 2.70 -2.80 11.97
C ALA A 56 2.90 -2.76 10.45
N GLY A 57 1.87 -2.35 9.71
CA GLY A 57 1.90 -2.33 8.25
C GLY A 57 0.56 -2.03 7.62
N VAL A 58 0.57 -1.76 6.33
CA VAL A 58 -0.64 -1.50 5.54
C VAL A 58 -0.60 -2.30 4.26
N PHE A 59 -1.76 -2.83 3.85
CA PHE A 59 -1.84 -3.78 2.74
C PHE A 59 -3.10 -3.57 1.90
N TYR A 60 -2.96 -3.78 0.60
CA TYR A 60 -4.04 -4.15 -0.29
C TYR A 60 -4.19 -5.67 -0.30
N PHE A 61 -5.43 -6.13 -0.29
CA PHE A 61 -5.80 -7.50 -0.60
C PHE A 61 -6.71 -7.50 -1.82
N GLU A 62 -6.34 -8.28 -2.82
CA GLU A 62 -7.12 -8.36 -4.04
C GLU A 62 -8.19 -9.43 -3.97
N ILE A 63 -9.44 -9.00 -4.17
CA ILE A 63 -10.58 -9.89 -4.36
C ILE A 63 -10.69 -10.14 -5.86
N ALA A 64 -10.13 -11.27 -6.29
CA ALA A 64 -10.16 -11.71 -7.68
C ALA A 64 -10.71 -13.13 -7.78
N ASP A 65 -11.26 -13.46 -8.95
CA ASP A 65 -11.57 -14.84 -9.35
C ASP A 65 -10.59 -15.23 -10.49
N PRO A 66 -9.41 -15.77 -10.17
CA PRO A 66 -8.36 -15.97 -11.15
C PRO A 66 -8.68 -17.14 -12.08
N LEU A 67 -8.62 -16.88 -13.39
CA LEU A 67 -8.64 -17.93 -14.40
C LEU A 67 -7.27 -18.60 -14.45
N ILE A 68 -7.24 -19.90 -14.13
CA ILE A 68 -6.02 -20.71 -14.12
C ILE A 68 -6.03 -21.65 -15.31
N ASP A 69 -4.94 -21.65 -16.08
CA ASP A 69 -4.78 -22.55 -17.22
C ASP A 69 -4.63 -24.01 -16.74
N ALA A 70 -5.62 -24.83 -17.08
CA ALA A 70 -5.73 -26.23 -16.73
C ALA A 70 -5.43 -27.21 -17.88
N THR A 71 -4.63 -26.79 -18.87
CA THR A 71 -4.25 -27.63 -20.02
C THR A 71 -3.37 -28.85 -19.67
N ASP A 72 -2.81 -28.90 -18.45
CA ASP A 72 -2.00 -30.03 -17.96
C ASP A 72 -2.86 -31.27 -17.68
N LEU A 73 -2.57 -32.39 -18.35
CA LEU A 73 -3.32 -33.66 -18.22
C LEU A 73 -3.02 -34.45 -16.93
N ASN A 74 -1.99 -34.05 -16.18
CA ASN A 74 -1.62 -34.69 -14.92
C ASN A 74 -2.27 -33.95 -13.74
N ASN A 75 -3.23 -34.62 -13.08
CA ASN A 75 -4.01 -34.04 -11.97
C ASN A 75 -3.15 -33.51 -10.80
N ASN A 76 -2.01 -34.14 -10.51
CA ASN A 76 -1.15 -33.68 -9.40
C ASN A 76 -0.42 -32.39 -9.77
N VAL A 77 0.09 -32.31 -11.00
CA VAL A 77 0.74 -31.10 -11.53
C VAL A 77 -0.27 -29.95 -11.60
N LEU A 78 -1.49 -30.25 -12.05
CA LEU A 78 -2.57 -29.27 -12.13
C LEU A 78 -2.94 -28.72 -10.75
N LYS A 79 -3.08 -29.59 -9.74
CA LYS A 79 -3.41 -29.17 -8.37
C LYS A 79 -2.33 -28.25 -7.79
N GLU A 80 -1.06 -28.62 -7.93
CA GLU A 80 0.06 -27.82 -7.45
C GLU A 80 0.14 -26.45 -8.16
N LYS A 81 -0.08 -26.43 -9.48
CA LYS A 81 -0.15 -25.19 -10.28
C LYS A 81 -1.27 -24.28 -9.78
N ILE A 82 -2.46 -24.83 -9.54
CA ILE A 82 -3.60 -24.09 -9.00
C ILE A 82 -3.25 -23.48 -7.64
N GLU A 83 -2.77 -24.30 -6.71
CA GLU A 83 -2.42 -23.84 -5.36
C GLU A 83 -1.36 -22.72 -5.40
N ASN A 84 -0.33 -22.87 -6.23
CA ASN A 84 0.74 -21.88 -6.37
C ASN A 84 0.25 -20.57 -6.99
N GLU A 85 -0.61 -20.61 -8.00
CA GLU A 85 -1.17 -19.40 -8.60
C GLU A 85 -2.10 -18.67 -7.64
N LEU A 86 -2.94 -19.40 -6.89
CA LEU A 86 -3.79 -18.81 -5.85
C LEU A 86 -2.95 -18.15 -4.75
N LYS A 87 -1.90 -18.83 -4.25
CA LYS A 87 -0.99 -18.26 -3.25
C LYS A 87 -0.33 -16.99 -3.73
N LYS A 88 0.16 -16.96 -4.97
CA LYS A 88 0.74 -15.73 -5.57
C LYS A 88 -0.28 -14.62 -5.69
N ARG A 89 -1.51 -14.93 -6.11
CA ARG A 89 -2.58 -13.96 -6.35
C ARG A 89 -3.05 -13.28 -5.07
N TYR A 90 -3.15 -14.04 -3.98
CA TYR A 90 -3.71 -13.59 -2.71
C TYR A 90 -2.65 -13.12 -1.70
N LYS A 91 -1.40 -12.93 -2.11
CA LYS A 91 -0.40 -12.26 -1.27
C LYS A 91 -0.83 -10.81 -1.00
N LEU A 92 -0.64 -10.37 0.23
CA LEU A 92 -0.84 -8.98 0.61
C LEU A 92 0.19 -8.09 -0.08
N ASP A 93 -0.27 -7.02 -0.74
CA ASP A 93 0.58 -6.04 -1.37
C ASP A 93 0.63 -4.77 -0.53
N GLY A 94 1.79 -4.43 0.01
CA GLY A 94 1.88 -3.37 1.01
C GLY A 94 3.28 -3.13 1.52
N VAL A 95 3.33 -2.53 2.71
CA VAL A 95 4.54 -2.27 3.48
C VAL A 95 4.32 -2.66 4.93
N VAL A 96 5.36 -3.20 5.57
CA VAL A 96 5.33 -3.68 6.95
C VAL A 96 6.65 -3.37 7.64
N ILE A 97 6.62 -3.22 8.96
CA ILE A 97 7.82 -3.01 9.78
C ILE A 97 8.71 -4.26 9.76
N ASN A 98 10.03 -4.04 9.71
CA ASN A 98 11.05 -5.10 9.72
C ASN A 98 11.31 -5.64 11.14
N ASP A 99 10.24 -6.09 11.80
CA ASP A 99 10.29 -6.74 13.10
C ASP A 99 9.91 -8.22 12.94
N PRO A 100 10.82 -9.17 13.23
CA PRO A 100 10.53 -10.60 13.13
C PRO A 100 9.24 -11.03 13.85
N ALA A 101 8.97 -10.50 15.04
CA ALA A 101 7.78 -10.87 15.80
C ALA A 101 6.50 -10.39 15.10
N VAL A 102 6.54 -9.18 14.50
CA VAL A 102 5.43 -8.67 13.71
C VAL A 102 5.22 -9.50 12.45
N LEU A 103 6.29 -9.81 11.71
CA LEU A 103 6.23 -10.60 10.48
C LEU A 103 5.64 -12.00 10.75
N GLU A 104 6.13 -12.69 11.78
CA GLU A 104 5.65 -14.01 12.17
C GLU A 104 4.19 -13.96 12.68
N SER A 105 3.78 -12.89 13.37
CA SER A 105 2.37 -12.72 13.78
C SER A 105 1.40 -12.54 12.60
N ILE A 106 1.91 -12.11 11.44
CA ILE A 106 1.11 -11.88 10.23
C ILE A 106 1.14 -13.09 9.30
N ALA A 107 2.32 -13.65 9.05
CA ALA A 107 2.56 -14.67 8.03
C ALA A 107 2.77 -16.09 8.60
N GLY A 108 2.84 -16.24 9.92
CA GLY A 108 3.30 -17.47 10.55
C GLY A 108 4.81 -17.63 10.44
N ASP A 109 5.32 -18.77 10.91
CA ASP A 109 6.72 -19.17 10.66
C ASP A 109 6.86 -19.77 9.25
N PHE A 110 7.93 -19.40 8.56
CA PHE A 110 8.22 -19.87 7.21
C PHE A 110 9.71 -19.73 6.89
N ASP A 111 10.23 -20.64 6.07
CA ASP A 111 11.55 -20.56 5.47
C ASP A 111 11.45 -20.14 4.00
N GLY A 112 12.39 -19.32 3.54
CA GLY A 112 12.36 -18.84 2.16
C GLY A 112 11.24 -17.82 1.97
N TYR A 113 10.37 -18.02 0.98
CA TYR A 113 9.36 -17.03 0.58
C TYR A 113 8.07 -17.17 1.40
N SER A 114 7.55 -16.05 1.90
CA SER A 114 6.23 -16.04 2.55
C SER A 114 5.12 -16.25 1.53
N ASP A 115 4.11 -17.05 1.88
CA ASP A 115 2.88 -17.20 1.10
C ASP A 115 1.86 -16.07 1.37
N ILE A 116 2.07 -15.26 2.41
CA ILE A 116 1.13 -14.22 2.85
C ILE A 116 1.64 -12.81 2.53
N LEU A 117 2.93 -12.57 2.77
CA LEU A 117 3.59 -11.27 2.61
C LEU A 117 4.58 -11.27 1.45
N GLN A 118 4.92 -10.09 0.92
CA GLN A 118 5.98 -9.93 -0.10
C GLN A 118 7.38 -9.87 0.54
N VAL A 119 7.70 -10.88 1.35
CA VAL A 119 8.95 -10.98 2.11
C VAL A 119 9.50 -12.40 2.04
N ARG A 120 10.79 -12.52 2.32
CA ARG A 120 11.53 -13.77 2.40
C ARG A 120 12.37 -13.81 3.67
N LYS A 121 12.41 -14.97 4.34
CA LYS A 121 13.33 -15.31 5.44
C LYS A 121 14.58 -15.97 4.86
N ALA A 122 15.74 -15.40 5.14
CA ALA A 122 17.04 -15.94 4.75
C ALA A 122 17.52 -17.01 5.75
N LYS A 123 18.55 -17.78 5.37
CA LYS A 123 19.08 -18.87 6.21
C LYS A 123 19.73 -18.39 7.52
N ASP A 124 20.14 -17.13 7.57
CA ASP A 124 20.67 -16.48 8.77
C ASP A 124 19.56 -15.93 9.69
N GLY A 125 18.28 -16.12 9.32
CA GLY A 125 17.12 -15.63 10.05
C GLY A 125 16.70 -14.20 9.71
N SER A 126 17.45 -13.48 8.88
CA SER A 126 17.09 -12.12 8.44
C SER A 126 15.92 -12.12 7.44
N TYR A 127 15.14 -11.05 7.45
CA TYR A 127 14.04 -10.86 6.50
C TYR A 127 14.42 -9.87 5.40
N GLN A 128 13.95 -10.13 4.18
CA GLN A 128 14.16 -9.28 3.01
C GLN A 128 12.85 -9.10 2.26
N GLY A 129 12.57 -7.89 1.78
CA GLY A 129 11.46 -7.65 0.86
C GLY A 129 11.71 -8.35 -0.47
N THR A 130 10.67 -8.96 -1.05
CA THR A 130 10.76 -9.59 -2.38
C THR A 130 10.50 -8.59 -3.52
N GLY A 131 10.21 -7.34 -3.17
CA GLY A 131 10.13 -6.20 -4.06
C GLY A 131 10.59 -4.96 -3.32
N ASP A 132 10.62 -3.83 -4.03
CA ASP A 132 11.14 -2.58 -3.47
C ASP A 132 10.27 -2.10 -2.31
N ASN A 133 10.94 -1.67 -1.23
CA ASN A 133 10.32 -0.96 -0.09
C ASN A 133 9.15 -1.70 0.58
N ARG A 134 9.21 -3.04 0.68
CA ARG A 134 8.18 -3.86 1.35
C ARG A 134 8.39 -4.01 2.85
N LEU A 135 9.65 -3.96 3.28
CA LEU A 135 10.07 -3.92 4.67
C LEU A 135 10.62 -2.52 4.94
N LEU A 136 10.18 -1.91 6.03
CA LEU A 136 10.73 -0.65 6.53
C LEU A 136 11.22 -0.87 7.96
N GLU A 137 12.36 -0.29 8.28
CA GLU A 137 12.77 -0.15 9.68
C GLU A 137 11.80 0.78 10.43
N GLU A 138 11.81 0.72 11.77
CA GLU A 138 10.90 1.51 12.61
C GLU A 138 11.03 3.03 12.33
N ASP A 139 12.26 3.52 12.18
CA ASP A 139 12.59 4.90 11.88
C ASP A 139 12.17 5.31 10.46
N GLU A 140 12.31 4.42 9.48
CA GLU A 140 11.82 4.64 8.12
C GLU A 140 10.30 4.74 8.07
N PHE A 141 9.60 3.90 8.85
CA PHE A 141 8.15 3.95 8.95
C PHE A 141 7.68 5.24 9.65
N GLU A 142 8.38 5.66 10.72
CA GLU A 142 8.12 6.93 11.40
C GLU A 142 8.36 8.14 10.48
N ALA A 143 9.43 8.11 9.69
CA ALA A 143 9.71 9.13 8.69
C ALA A 143 8.61 9.18 7.62
N LEU A 144 8.13 8.02 7.16
CA LEU A 144 7.00 7.97 6.22
C LEU A 144 5.73 8.59 6.80
N ASN A 145 5.39 8.26 8.06
CA ASN A 145 4.24 8.86 8.75
C ASN A 145 4.37 10.38 8.84
N SER A 146 5.58 10.89 9.13
CA SER A 146 5.85 12.33 9.21
C SER A 146 5.66 13.03 7.86
N VAL A 147 6.07 12.39 6.76
CA VAL A 147 5.81 12.90 5.39
C VAL A 147 4.32 12.94 5.09
N VAL A 148 3.59 11.86 5.42
CA VAL A 148 2.13 11.78 5.22
C VAL A 148 1.41 12.87 6.02
N ASP A 149 1.83 13.13 7.26
CA ASP A 149 1.26 14.19 8.10
C ASP A 149 1.46 15.57 7.50
N LYS A 150 2.65 15.84 6.96
CA LYS A 150 2.93 17.09 6.27
C LYS A 150 2.01 17.27 5.05
N ILE A 151 1.86 16.23 4.22
CA ILE A 151 1.00 16.26 3.04
C ILE A 151 -0.46 16.51 3.43
N ILE A 152 -0.98 15.80 4.45
CA ILE A 152 -2.36 15.97 4.92
C ILE A 152 -2.58 17.41 5.38
N ASN A 153 -1.65 17.97 6.16
CA ASN A 153 -1.76 19.34 6.65
C ASN A 153 -1.73 20.36 5.51
N GLU A 154 -0.87 20.17 4.50
CA GLU A 154 -0.79 21.03 3.32
C GLU A 154 -2.09 20.97 2.50
N LEU A 155 -2.64 19.77 2.28
CA LEU A 155 -3.91 19.57 1.56
C LEU A 155 -5.07 20.22 2.30
N CYS A 156 -5.22 19.96 3.60
CA CYS A 156 -6.29 20.55 4.41
C CYS A 156 -6.18 22.08 4.51
N SER A 157 -4.97 22.61 4.62
CA SER A 157 -4.74 24.06 4.67
C SER A 157 -5.09 24.72 3.33
N SER A 158 -4.65 24.12 2.22
CA SER A 158 -4.95 24.59 0.86
C SER A 158 -6.46 24.63 0.63
N LEU A 159 -7.16 23.54 0.98
CA LEU A 159 -8.62 23.46 0.91
C LEU A 159 -9.30 24.55 1.75
N ALA A 160 -8.86 24.74 3.01
CA ALA A 160 -9.44 25.74 3.91
C ALA A 160 -9.20 27.19 3.42
N SER A 161 -8.08 27.43 2.75
CA SER A 161 -7.75 28.73 2.16
C SER A 161 -8.41 29.01 0.80
N GLY A 162 -9.13 28.03 0.23
CA GLY A 162 -9.81 28.19 -1.06
C GLY A 162 -8.89 28.11 -2.27
N VAL A 163 -7.77 27.40 -2.17
CA VAL A 163 -6.90 27.08 -3.31
C VAL A 163 -7.65 26.13 -4.25
N ILE A 164 -7.89 26.58 -5.49
CA ILE A 164 -8.64 25.84 -6.51
C ILE A 164 -7.88 25.76 -7.85
N ASP A 165 -6.57 26.03 -7.82
CA ASP A 165 -5.73 26.06 -9.02
C ASP A 165 -5.71 24.71 -9.75
N ILE A 166 -5.58 24.77 -11.08
CA ILE A 166 -5.57 23.59 -11.94
C ILE A 166 -4.16 23.00 -11.95
N HIS A 167 -3.88 22.06 -11.04
CA HIS A 167 -2.60 21.37 -10.92
C HIS A 167 -2.79 19.84 -10.93
N PRO A 168 -3.04 19.23 -12.11
CA PRO A 168 -3.21 17.79 -12.19
C PRO A 168 -1.90 17.05 -11.87
N LYS A 169 -2.01 15.99 -11.06
CA LYS A 169 -0.88 15.08 -10.77
C LYS A 169 -0.80 13.96 -11.80
N LYS A 170 0.42 13.50 -12.05
CA LYS A 170 0.71 12.38 -12.93
C LYS A 170 1.77 11.47 -12.32
N THR A 171 1.52 10.17 -12.32
CA THR A 171 2.50 9.14 -11.96
C THR A 171 3.05 8.50 -13.22
N LYS A 172 4.01 7.55 -13.09
CA LYS A 172 4.50 6.80 -14.25
C LYS A 172 3.39 6.01 -14.97
N LYS A 173 2.32 5.65 -14.26
CA LYS A 173 1.25 4.77 -14.77
C LYS A 173 -0.08 5.47 -14.93
N ASN A 174 -0.34 6.51 -14.14
CA ASN A 174 -1.68 7.11 -14.02
C ASN A 174 -1.64 8.62 -14.29
N ASP A 175 -2.70 9.13 -14.88
CA ASP A 175 -2.92 10.55 -15.13
C ASP A 175 -4.24 10.99 -14.46
N ALA A 176 -4.20 12.00 -13.59
CA ALA A 176 -5.39 12.48 -12.90
C ALA A 176 -6.49 12.94 -13.86
N CYS A 177 -6.13 13.35 -15.08
CA CYS A 177 -7.08 13.82 -16.08
C CYS A 177 -7.83 12.70 -16.80
N GLU A 178 -7.36 11.45 -16.75
CA GLU A 178 -7.91 10.32 -17.54
C GLU A 178 -9.37 10.02 -17.18
N TYR A 179 -9.69 10.01 -15.89
CA TYR A 179 -11.01 9.70 -15.36
C TYR A 179 -11.74 10.93 -14.78
N CYS A 180 -11.22 12.14 -15.04
CA CYS A 180 -11.78 13.38 -14.49
C CYS A 180 -13.03 13.83 -15.25
N GLY A 181 -14.18 13.84 -14.58
CA GLY A 181 -15.46 14.31 -15.14
C GLY A 181 -15.53 15.84 -15.38
N TYR A 182 -14.56 16.60 -14.88
CA TYR A 182 -14.52 18.07 -14.99
C TYR A 182 -13.58 18.59 -16.08
N LYS A 183 -13.07 17.71 -16.96
CA LYS A 183 -12.12 18.06 -18.02
C LYS A 183 -12.63 19.18 -18.95
N SER A 184 -13.93 19.20 -19.25
CA SER A 184 -14.57 20.23 -20.09
C SER A 184 -14.74 21.59 -19.39
N ILE A 185 -14.52 21.66 -18.08
CA ILE A 185 -14.68 22.88 -17.28
C ILE A 185 -13.31 23.52 -17.02
N CYS A 186 -12.30 22.70 -16.71
CA CYS A 186 -10.98 23.23 -16.34
C CYS A 186 -10.18 23.78 -17.53
N ASN A 187 -10.49 23.37 -18.77
CA ASN A 187 -9.75 23.76 -19.98
C ASN A 187 -8.23 23.51 -19.89
N PHE A 188 -7.81 22.50 -19.11
CA PHE A 188 -6.40 22.13 -18.98
C PHE A 188 -5.88 21.52 -20.28
N ASP A 189 -4.85 22.12 -20.85
CA ASP A 189 -4.23 21.65 -22.08
C ASP A 189 -2.73 22.03 -22.10
N LEU A 190 -1.88 21.01 -22.21
CA LEU A 190 -0.42 21.14 -22.19
C LEU A 190 0.16 21.93 -23.36
N SER A 191 -0.64 22.23 -24.39
CA SER A 191 -0.23 23.10 -25.49
C SER A 191 -0.23 24.59 -25.12
N PHE A 192 -0.86 24.97 -24.01
CA PHE A 192 -0.90 26.35 -23.53
C PHE A 192 0.13 26.61 -22.44
N ASP A 193 0.78 27.78 -22.53
CA ASP A 193 1.73 28.24 -21.53
C ASP A 193 1.07 28.34 -20.15
N GLY A 194 1.78 27.86 -19.12
CA GLY A 194 1.30 27.81 -17.74
C GLY A 194 0.58 26.51 -17.36
N CYS A 195 0.19 25.66 -18.32
CA CYS A 195 -0.35 24.34 -18.02
C CYS A 195 0.78 23.33 -17.79
N SER A 196 0.84 22.74 -16.60
CA SER A 196 1.81 21.68 -16.29
C SER A 196 1.22 20.63 -15.36
N CYS A 197 1.77 19.41 -15.45
CA CYS A 197 1.45 18.34 -14.52
C CYS A 197 2.49 18.27 -13.40
N GLU A 198 2.03 18.08 -12.16
CA GLU A 198 2.91 17.70 -11.07
C GLU A 198 3.28 16.22 -11.20
N LEU A 199 4.56 15.93 -11.42
CA LEU A 199 5.06 14.56 -11.55
C LEU A 199 5.35 13.96 -10.17
N VAL A 200 4.68 12.86 -9.85
CA VAL A 200 4.95 12.03 -8.68
C VAL A 200 6.14 11.12 -9.00
N LYS A 201 7.26 11.32 -8.32
CA LYS A 201 8.53 10.60 -8.51
C LYS A 201 8.87 9.74 -7.31
#